data_AF-A0A530LJ26-F1
#
_entry.id   AF-A0A530LJ26-F1
#
_cell.length_a   1.000
_cell.length_b   1.000
_cell.length_c   1.000
_cell.angle_alpha   90.00
_cell.angle_beta   90.00
_cell.angle_gamma   90.00
#
_symmetry.space_group_name_H-M   'P 1'
#
loop_
_entity.id
_entity.type
_entity.pdbx_description
1 polymer ?
#
loop_
_entity_poly.entity_id
_entity_poly.type
_entity_poly.pdbx_seq_one_letter_code
_entity_poly.pdbx_strand_id
1 'polypeptide(L)'
;PIGPSQGFLLEVLLLSVPAFGYIVFLIATGQDHFVSSSLNDTALLIGCGPVTAVPLLLFAFGARLLRLSTIGIMQYIAPTIVFLIAVLIFGEPFGTVQAIAFGLIWAALAMYSWSMFSSARKTVAASARAA
;
A
#
# COMPACT_ATOMS: atom_id res chain seq x y z
N PRO A 1 7.17 21.18 -10.47
CA PRO A 1 6.71 19.91 -9.87
C PRO A 1 7.87 18.91 -9.78
N ILE A 2 8.23 18.50 -8.56
CA ILE A 2 9.19 17.41 -8.32
C ILE A 2 8.67 16.11 -8.94
N GLY A 3 9.54 15.37 -9.65
CA GLY A 3 9.18 14.08 -10.22
C GLY A 3 8.88 13.03 -9.14
N PRO A 4 8.12 11.95 -9.43
CA PRO A 4 7.79 10.91 -8.45
C PRO A 4 8.99 10.30 -7.73
N SER A 5 10.07 10.04 -8.46
CA SER A 5 11.33 9.54 -7.90
C SER A 5 12.00 10.56 -6.98
N GLN A 6 11.89 11.86 -7.29
CA GLN A 6 12.43 12.94 -6.47
C GLN A 6 11.60 13.16 -5.21
N GLY A 7 10.27 13.05 -5.30
CA GLY A 7 9.37 13.10 -4.15
C GLY A 7 9.58 11.92 -3.21
N PHE A 8 9.59 10.70 -3.74
CA PHE A 8 9.88 9.49 -2.96
C PHE A 8 11.26 9.55 -2.29
N LEU A 9 12.29 9.99 -3.00
CA LEU A 9 13.63 10.15 -2.43
C LEU A 9 13.64 11.19 -1.30
N LEU A 10 12.89 12.29 -1.44
CA LEU A 10 12.79 13.32 -0.42
C LEU A 10 12.07 12.82 0.83
N GLU A 11 11.00 12.02 0.67
CA GLU A 11 10.31 11.35 1.77
C GLU A 11 11.24 10.37 2.50
N VAL A 12 11.98 9.55 1.76
CA VAL A 12 12.96 8.60 2.35
C VAL A 12 14.08 9.35 3.07
N LEU A 13 14.59 10.45 2.52
CA LEU A 13 15.61 11.28 3.17
C LEU A 13 15.09 11.97 4.44
N LEU A 14 13.84 12.45 4.43
CA LEU A 14 13.23 13.02 5.61
C LEU A 14 13.05 11.98 6.72
N LEU A 15 12.63 10.77 6.36
CA LEU A 15 12.44 9.67 7.31
C LEU A 15 13.76 9.02 7.75
N SER A 16 14.83 9.12 6.96
CA SER A 16 16.13 8.53 7.32
C SER A 16 16.75 9.21 8.54
N VAL A 17 16.48 10.50 8.76
CA VAL A 17 16.98 11.25 9.92
C VAL A 17 16.45 10.68 11.26
N PRO A 18 15.13 10.60 11.51
CA PRO A 18 14.62 9.97 12.73
C PRO A 18 14.91 8.47 12.77
N ALA A 19 14.92 7.77 11.63
CA ALA A 19 15.28 6.35 11.59
C ALA A 19 16.73 6.10 12.03
N PHE A 20 17.67 6.95 11.62
CA PHE A 20 19.07 6.86 12.06
C PHE A 20 19.19 7.06 13.57
N GLY A 21 18.49 8.06 14.13
CA GLY A 21 18.43 8.25 15.58
C GLY A 21 17.89 7.03 16.32
N TYR A 22 16.84 6.39 15.79
CA TYR A 22 16.27 5.18 16.35
C TYR A 22 17.23 3.98 16.27
N ILE A 23 17.96 3.81 15.17
CA ILE A 23 18.98 2.76 15.03
C ILE A 23 20.08 2.93 16.08
N VAL A 24 20.59 4.16 16.26
CA VAL A 24 21.60 4.45 17.28
C VAL A 24 21.08 4.14 18.69
N PHE A 25 19.81 4.49 18.98
CA PHE A 25 19.18 4.15 20.25
C PHE A 25 19.06 2.64 20.48
N LEU A 26 18.68 1.86 19.46
CA LEU A 26 18.60 0.40 19.55
C LEU A 26 19.98 -0.23 19.81
N ILE A 27 21.02 0.26 19.13
CA ILE A 27 22.40 -0.19 19.35
C ILE A 27 22.85 0.14 20.78
N ALA A 28 22.57 1.37 21.26
CA ALA A 28 22.95 1.79 22.61
C ALA A 28 22.24 1.01 23.73
N THR A 29 21.03 0.51 23.47
CA THR A 29 20.24 -0.30 24.42
C THR A 29 20.47 -1.80 24.26
N GLY A 30 21.29 -2.22 23.29
CA GLY A 30 21.56 -3.64 23.01
C GLY A 30 20.34 -4.41 22.46
N GLN A 31 19.35 -3.70 21.90
CA GLN A 31 18.17 -4.28 21.25
C GLN A 31 18.23 -4.15 19.73
N ASP A 32 19.41 -3.94 19.16
CA ASP A 32 19.57 -3.98 17.72
C ASP A 32 19.37 -5.41 17.22
N HIS A 33 18.84 -5.55 16.01
CA HIS A 33 18.75 -6.85 15.33
C HIS A 33 19.58 -6.87 14.04
N PHE A 34 20.40 -5.84 13.83
CA PHE A 34 21.10 -5.63 12.57
C PHE A 34 22.57 -6.04 12.66
N VAL A 35 23.22 -5.74 13.78
CA VAL A 35 24.65 -6.01 14.04
C VAL A 35 24.82 -7.23 14.94
N SER A 36 23.93 -7.41 15.93
CA SER A 36 24.02 -8.48 16.93
C SER A 36 23.25 -9.78 16.57
N SER A 37 22.43 -9.77 15.52
CA SER A 37 21.65 -10.94 15.06
C SER A 37 22.40 -11.85 14.07
N SER A 38 21.72 -12.91 13.61
CA SER A 38 22.23 -13.78 12.56
C SER A 38 22.37 -13.07 11.21
N LEU A 39 23.31 -13.54 10.37
CA LEU A 39 23.48 -13.04 8.99
C LEU A 39 22.20 -13.13 8.15
N ASN A 40 21.32 -14.09 8.46
CA ASN A 40 20.04 -14.25 7.78
C ASN A 40 19.09 -13.08 8.09
N ASP A 41 19.01 -12.66 9.36
CA ASP A 41 18.14 -11.56 9.77
C ASP A 41 18.63 -10.23 9.18
N THR A 42 19.95 -10.01 9.18
CA THR A 42 20.56 -8.84 8.52
C THR A 42 20.24 -8.83 7.01
N ALA A 43 20.33 -9.97 6.32
CA ALA A 43 19.98 -10.08 4.92
C ALA A 43 18.50 -9.77 4.65
N LEU A 44 17.59 -10.28 5.50
CA LEU A 44 16.15 -9.97 5.42
C LEU A 44 15.87 -8.49 5.67
N LEU A 45 16.52 -7.87 6.66
CA LEU A 45 16.38 -6.45 6.98
C LEU A 45 16.86 -5.55 5.83
N ILE A 46 17.99 -5.89 5.20
CA ILE A 46 18.46 -5.19 4.00
C ILE A 46 17.46 -5.40 2.86
N GLY A 47 16.93 -6.62 2.69
CA GLY A 47 15.96 -6.96 1.66
C GLY A 47 14.61 -6.22 1.77
N CYS A 48 14.16 -5.89 2.98
CA CYS A 48 12.93 -5.11 3.21
C CYS A 48 12.94 -3.75 2.48
N GLY A 49 14.12 -3.12 2.34
CA GLY A 49 14.27 -1.87 1.61
C GLY A 49 13.84 -1.98 0.15
N PRO A 50 14.56 -2.76 -0.69
CA PRO A 50 14.19 -2.97 -2.09
C PRO A 50 12.78 -3.54 -2.28
N VAL A 51 12.37 -4.51 -1.44
CA VAL A 51 11.03 -5.13 -1.50
C VAL A 51 9.92 -4.09 -1.33
N THR A 52 10.15 -3.04 -0.55
CA THR A 52 9.18 -1.96 -0.33
C THR A 52 9.33 -0.83 -1.35
N ALA A 53 10.56 -0.39 -1.63
CA ALA A 53 10.83 0.76 -2.48
C ALA A 53 10.46 0.51 -3.95
N VAL A 54 10.69 -0.71 -4.46
CA VAL A 54 10.42 -1.03 -5.87
C VAL A 54 8.92 -0.94 -6.20
N PRO A 55 8.01 -1.60 -5.47
CA PRO A 55 6.57 -1.44 -5.69
C PRO A 55 6.09 0.00 -5.53
N LEU A 56 6.60 0.75 -4.54
CA LEU A 56 6.21 2.14 -4.32
C LEU A 56 6.63 3.05 -5.48
N LEU A 57 7.84 2.89 -6.01
CA LEU A 57 8.30 3.63 -7.18
C LEU A 57 7.44 3.29 -8.41
N LEU A 58 7.20 2.01 -8.67
CA LEU A 58 6.33 1.56 -9.78
C LEU A 58 4.92 2.13 -9.64
N PHE A 59 4.36 2.12 -8.43
CA PHE A 59 3.06 2.74 -8.13
C PHE A 59 3.07 4.24 -8.38
N ALA A 60 4.10 4.96 -7.92
CA ALA A 60 4.20 6.41 -8.09
C ALA A 60 4.30 6.82 -9.58
N PHE A 61 4.96 6.01 -10.41
CA PHE A 61 4.96 6.18 -11.86
C PHE A 61 3.58 5.86 -12.46
N GLY A 62 2.97 4.73 -12.11
CA GLY A 62 1.66 4.30 -12.63
C GLY A 62 0.51 5.23 -12.23
N ALA A 63 0.54 5.80 -11.03
CA ALA A 63 -0.46 6.73 -10.51
C ALA A 63 -0.59 8.00 -11.36
N ARG A 64 0.48 8.43 -12.04
CA ARG A 64 0.42 9.60 -12.94
C ARG A 64 -0.36 9.33 -14.23
N LEU A 65 -0.53 8.07 -14.61
CA LEU A 65 -1.22 7.66 -15.83
C LEU A 65 -2.69 7.29 -15.59
N LEU A 66 -3.10 7.16 -14.33
CA LEU A 66 -4.43 6.68 -13.95
C LEU A 66 -5.29 7.80 -13.38
N ARG A 67 -6.61 7.72 -13.61
CA ARG A 67 -7.57 8.59 -12.93
C ARG A 67 -7.60 8.23 -11.44
N LEU A 68 -7.76 9.23 -10.58
CA LEU A 68 -7.79 9.06 -9.11
C LEU A 68 -8.79 7.98 -8.66
N SER A 69 -9.93 7.88 -9.34
CA SER A 69 -10.95 6.88 -9.08
C SER A 69 -10.54 5.45 -9.46
N THR A 70 -9.73 5.28 -10.52
CA THR A 70 -9.15 3.97 -10.88
C THR A 70 -8.12 3.54 -9.85
N ILE A 71 -7.29 4.47 -9.36
CA ILE A 71 -6.30 4.19 -8.31
C ILE A 71 -7.00 3.72 -7.03
N GLY A 72 -8.07 4.43 -6.62
CA GLY A 72 -8.87 4.07 -5.45
C GLY A 72 -9.44 2.64 -5.56
N ILE A 73 -9.98 2.25 -6.71
CA ILE A 73 -10.50 0.89 -6.94
C ILE A 73 -9.36 -0.16 -6.87
N MET A 74 -8.21 0.13 -7.48
CA MET A 74 -7.06 -0.79 -7.47
C MET A 74 -6.50 -1.02 -6.06
N GLN A 75 -6.56 -0.02 -5.18
CA GLN A 75 -6.10 -0.15 -3.80
C GLN A 75 -6.90 -1.16 -2.97
N TYR A 76 -8.13 -1.53 -3.37
CA TYR A 76 -8.90 -2.58 -2.69
C TYR A 76 -8.39 -4.01 -2.96
N ILE A 77 -7.50 -4.18 -3.94
CA ILE A 77 -6.82 -5.46 -4.17
C ILE A 77 -5.87 -5.76 -3.01
N ALA A 78 -5.18 -4.74 -2.48
CA ALA A 78 -4.22 -4.90 -1.38
C ALA A 78 -4.84 -5.53 -0.11
N PRO A 79 -5.93 -5.01 0.48
CA PRO A 79 -6.55 -5.63 1.66
C PRO A 79 -7.08 -7.04 1.36
N THR A 80 -7.50 -7.33 0.13
CA THR A 80 -7.92 -8.68 -0.28
C THR A 80 -6.74 -9.66 -0.28
N ILE A 81 -5.60 -9.27 -0.86
CA ILE A 81 -4.39 -10.09 -0.88
C ILE A 81 -3.88 -10.32 0.56
N VAL A 82 -3.83 -9.27 1.38
CA VAL A 82 -3.41 -9.39 2.79
C VAL A 82 -4.32 -10.35 3.55
N PHE A 83 -5.64 -10.26 3.35
CA PHE A 83 -6.60 -11.18 3.94
C PHE A 83 -6.37 -12.63 3.49
N LEU A 84 -6.19 -12.85 2.19
CA LEU A 84 -5.92 -14.20 1.65
C LEU A 84 -4.60 -14.77 2.20
N ILE A 85 -3.55 -13.95 2.32
CA ILE A 85 -2.29 -14.37 2.93
C ILE A 85 -2.51 -14.74 4.41
N ALA A 86 -3.23 -13.92 5.17
CA ALA A 86 -3.52 -14.19 6.58
C ALA A 86 -4.25 -15.53 6.78
N VAL A 87 -5.28 -15.82 5.98
CA VAL A 87 -6.07 -17.05 6.13
C VAL A 87 -5.39 -18.27 5.50
N LEU A 88 -4.86 -18.15 4.27
CA LEU A 88 -4.35 -19.29 3.51
C LEU A 88 -2.89 -19.64 3.85
N ILE A 89 -2.05 -18.64 4.16
CA ILE A 89 -0.63 -18.84 4.42
C ILE A 89 -0.36 -18.89 5.92
N PHE A 90 -0.85 -17.91 6.68
CA PHE A 90 -0.63 -17.86 8.14
C PHE A 90 -1.60 -18.73 8.93
N GLY A 91 -2.70 -19.19 8.31
CA GLY A 91 -3.68 -20.06 8.96
C GLY A 91 -4.41 -19.39 10.12
N GLU A 92 -4.46 -18.05 10.13
CA GLU A 92 -5.16 -17.28 11.17
C GLU A 92 -6.63 -17.72 11.25
N PRO A 93 -7.17 -17.97 12.47
CA PRO A 93 -8.53 -18.44 12.62
C PRO A 93 -9.48 -17.41 12.03
N PHE A 94 -10.20 -17.81 10.99
CA PHE A 94 -11.20 -16.98 10.34
C PHE A 94 -12.43 -16.88 11.25
N GLY A 95 -12.38 -15.92 12.17
CA GLY A 95 -13.45 -15.64 13.11
C GLY A 95 -14.59 -14.84 12.49
N THR A 96 -15.72 -14.82 13.19
CA THR A 96 -16.94 -14.11 12.78
C THR A 96 -16.70 -12.61 12.61
N VAL A 97 -15.82 -12.02 13.42
CA VAL A 97 -15.49 -10.58 13.35
C VAL A 97 -14.76 -10.25 12.04
N GLN A 98 -13.77 -11.05 11.65
CA GLN A 98 -13.04 -10.88 10.39
C GLN A 98 -13.97 -11.05 9.19
N ALA A 99 -14.90 -12.02 9.26
CA ALA A 99 -15.90 -12.25 8.21
C ALA A 99 -16.85 -11.05 8.02
N ILE A 100 -17.34 -10.46 9.12
CA ILE A 100 -18.21 -9.27 9.07
C ILE A 100 -17.43 -8.07 8.53
N ALA A 101 -16.21 -7.84 9.02
CA ALA A 101 -15.36 -6.74 8.56
C ALA A 101 -15.07 -6.86 7.05
N PHE A 102 -14.71 -8.07 6.59
CA PHE A 102 -14.45 -8.33 5.18
C PHE A 102 -15.70 -8.12 4.32
N GLY A 103 -16.86 -8.61 4.77
CA GLY A 103 -18.15 -8.39 4.10
C GLY A 103 -18.51 -6.91 3.98
N LEU A 104 -18.31 -6.12 5.03
CA LEU A 104 -18.56 -4.67 5.01
C LEU A 104 -17.64 -3.93 4.03
N ILE A 105 -16.35 -4.28 3.99
CA ILE A 105 -15.39 -3.69 3.05
C ILE A 105 -15.82 -3.97 1.60
N TRP A 106 -16.19 -5.22 1.29
CA TRP A 106 -16.63 -5.59 -0.05
C TRP A 106 -17.99 -5.01 -0.43
N ALA A 107 -18.92 -4.87 0.52
CA ALA A 107 -20.19 -4.20 0.28
C ALA A 107 -19.99 -2.71 -0.04
N ALA A 108 -19.15 -2.01 0.74
CA ALA A 108 -18.79 -0.61 0.48
C ALA A 108 -18.11 -0.46 -0.90
N LEU A 109 -17.21 -1.38 -1.25
CA LEU A 109 -16.55 -1.42 -2.55
C LEU A 109 -17.55 -1.62 -3.69
N ALA A 110 -18.44 -2.60 -3.59
CA ALA A 110 -19.45 -2.88 -4.61
C ALA A 110 -20.36 -1.66 -4.84
N MET A 111 -20.80 -1.00 -3.77
CA MET A 111 -21.59 0.23 -3.86
C MET A 111 -20.80 1.37 -4.53
N TYR A 112 -19.54 1.57 -4.13
CA TYR A 112 -18.68 2.61 -4.69
C TYR A 112 -18.42 2.38 -6.18
N SER A 113 -18.02 1.17 -6.55
CA SER A 113 -17.79 0.75 -7.94
C SER A 113 -19.06 0.92 -8.78
N TRP A 114 -20.22 0.50 -8.28
CA TRP A 114 -21.50 0.68 -8.98
C TRP A 114 -21.82 2.16 -9.23
N SER A 115 -21.63 3.02 -8.22
CA SER A 115 -21.87 4.46 -8.36
C SER A 115 -20.95 5.11 -9.41
N MET A 116 -19.68 4.67 -9.44
CA MET A 116 -18.66 5.12 -10.39
C MET A 116 -19.02 4.76 -11.83
N PHE A 117 -19.43 3.51 -12.09
CA PHE A 117 -19.86 3.08 -13.42
C PHE A 117 -21.14 3.79 -13.88
N SER A 118 -22.10 4.02 -12.96
CA SER A 118 -23.34 4.73 -13.30
C SER A 118 -23.10 6.22 -13.60
N SER A 119 -22.18 6.86 -12.86
CA SER A 119 -21.86 8.28 -13.03
C SER A 119 -21.09 8.53 -14.33
N ALA A 120 -20.17 7.62 -14.70
CA ALA A 120 -19.44 7.70 -15.97
C ALA A 120 -20.38 7.66 -17.19
N ARG A 121 -21.47 6.86 -17.15
CA ARG A 121 -22.49 6.84 -18.22
C ARG A 121 -23.29 8.15 -18.30
N LYS A 122 -23.60 8.77 -17.17
CA LYS A 122 -24.37 10.02 -17.13
C LYS A 122 -23.58 11.20 -17.73
N THR A 123 -22.28 11.28 -17.48
CA THR A 123 -21.44 12.35 -18.02
C THR A 123 -21.27 12.26 -19.54
N VAL A 124 -21.12 11.05 -20.09
CA VAL A 124 -21.00 10.81 -21.54
C VAL A 124 -22.34 11.06 -22.26
N ALA A 125 -23.46 10.61 -21.68
CA ALA A 125 -24.78 10.85 -22.25
C ALA A 125 -25.19 12.34 -22.22
N ALA A 126 -24.74 13.10 -21.23
CA ALA A 126 -24.99 14.54 -21.14
C ALA A 126 -24.16 15.33 -22.17
N SER A 127 -22.89 14.95 -22.42
CA SER A 127 -22.08 15.63 -23.44
C SER A 127 -22.55 15.34 -24.87
N ALA A 128 -23.10 14.14 -25.13
CA ALA A 128 -23.64 13.77 -26.44
C ALA A 128 -25.01 14.42 -26.76
N ARG A 129 -25.75 14.91 -25.75
CA ARG A 129 -27.00 15.65 -25.92
C ARG A 129 -26.80 17.16 -26.04
N ALA A 130 -25.62 17.66 -25.70
CA ALA A 130 -25.27 19.08 -25.76
C ALA A 130 -24.51 19.45 -27.05
N ALA A 131 -24.18 18.47 -27.89
CA ALA A 131 -23.62 18.62 -29.24
C ALA A 131 -24.70 18.37 -30.28
#